data_AF-X0YK36-F1
#
_entry.id   AF-X0YK36-F1
#
_cell.length_a   1.000
_cell.length_b   1.000
_cell.length_c   1.000
_cell.angle_alpha   90.00
_cell.angle_beta   90.00
_cell.angle_gamma   90.00
#
_symmetry.space_group_name_H-M   'P 1'
#
loop_
_entity.id
_entity.type
_entity.pdbx_description
1 polymer ?
#
loop_
_entity_poly.entity_id
_entity_poly.type
_entity_poly.pdbx_seq_one_letter_code
_entity_poly.pdbx_strand_id
1 'polypeptide(L)'
;IVKAREFADEAQKEQLLSDSFVKEVLQRAIDKAAEFEVAGKWIEAYINCYYWLRAIDPKNEGYSDYAEQLLDKAAIAASVEDNPCETREERFRGVKKEMFIRTIIYLDLHYVSVVDYTQMARQAIERCKLLGEVVGTSSRFSQDSRSEDTASKKTELEVLDEKTLGLSEFLSEQGSFLPPESTKLAAWSVSLGGLLDGVEFASDGPTGFDKRNFLVVFERVLKLNDATVDLPQE
;
A
#
# COMPACT_ATOMS: atom_id res chain seq x y z
N ILE A 1 13.25 23.67 15.09
CA ILE A 1 13.97 23.60 13.79
C ILE A 1 13.14 24.28 12.69
N VAL A 2 11.96 23.77 12.32
CA VAL A 2 11.08 24.37 11.28
C VAL A 2 10.86 25.87 11.47
N LYS A 3 10.40 26.31 12.65
CA LYS A 3 10.21 27.74 12.94
C LYS A 3 11.49 28.56 12.80
N ALA A 4 12.64 28.03 13.21
CA ALA A 4 13.92 28.75 13.06
C ALA A 4 14.30 28.91 11.58
N ARG A 5 14.00 27.90 10.76
CA ARG A 5 14.19 27.92 9.30
C ARG A 5 13.28 28.93 8.60
N GLU A 6 12.04 29.10 9.05
CA GLU A 6 11.06 30.04 8.47
C GLU A 6 11.55 31.50 8.48
N PHE A 7 12.33 31.88 9.51
CA PHE A 7 12.88 33.22 9.66
C PHE A 7 14.34 33.36 9.22
N ALA A 8 14.96 32.26 8.78
CA ALA A 8 16.35 32.23 8.36
C ALA A 8 16.50 32.65 6.88
N ASP A 9 17.62 33.29 6.55
CA ASP A 9 18.07 33.43 5.15
C ASP A 9 18.68 32.11 4.62
N GLU A 10 19.02 32.04 3.33
CA GLU A 10 19.55 30.80 2.74
C GLU A 10 20.87 30.32 3.38
N ALA A 11 21.78 31.23 3.74
CA ALA A 11 23.05 30.86 4.38
C ALA A 11 22.81 30.31 5.80
N GLN A 12 21.90 30.92 6.54
CA GLN A 12 21.48 30.46 7.86
C GLN A 12 20.76 29.11 7.79
N LYS A 13 19.98 28.84 6.74
CA LYS A 13 19.35 27.52 6.53
C LYS A 13 20.39 26.44 6.29
N GLU A 14 21.40 26.70 5.47
CA GLU A 14 22.50 25.74 5.25
C GLU A 14 23.31 25.49 6.52
N GLN A 15 23.57 26.53 7.30
CA GLN A 15 24.24 26.40 8.59
C GLN A 15 23.38 25.59 9.59
N LEU A 16 22.07 25.85 9.63
CA LEU A 16 21.12 25.12 10.48
C LEU A 16 21.08 23.63 10.12
N LEU A 17 21.08 23.27 8.83
CA LEU A 17 21.14 21.87 8.41
C LEU A 17 22.52 21.22 8.65
N SER A 18 23.57 22.03 8.73
CA SER A 18 24.93 21.56 9.02
C SER A 18 25.17 21.30 10.52
N ASP A 19 24.35 21.88 11.39
CA ASP A 19 24.42 21.75 12.85
C ASP A 19 24.29 20.30 13.32
N SER A 20 25.14 19.90 14.28
CA SER A 20 25.20 18.51 14.76
C SER A 20 23.93 18.07 15.47
N PHE A 21 23.30 18.97 16.24
CA PHE A 21 22.06 18.67 16.93
C PHE A 21 20.91 18.52 15.93
N VAL A 22 20.85 19.36 14.90
CA VAL A 22 19.85 19.23 13.83
C VAL A 22 20.00 17.90 13.10
N LYS A 23 21.22 17.53 12.67
CA LYS A 23 21.48 16.23 12.02
C LYS A 23 21.07 15.04 12.89
N GLU A 24 21.37 15.09 14.19
CA GLU A 24 20.98 14.05 15.13
C GLU A 24 19.46 13.94 15.26
N VAL A 25 18.74 15.06 15.34
CA VAL A 25 17.28 15.07 15.39
C VAL A 25 16.66 14.51 14.10
N LEU A 26 17.20 14.86 12.93
CA LEU A 26 16.76 14.31 11.65
C LEU A 26 16.95 12.79 11.60
N GLN A 27 18.11 12.29 12.03
CA GLN A 27 18.38 10.85 12.07
C GLN A 27 17.41 10.14 13.03
N ARG A 28 17.19 10.68 14.24
CA ARG A 28 16.23 10.10 15.18
C ARG A 28 14.80 10.07 14.62
N ALA A 29 14.41 11.06 13.81
CA ALA A 29 13.12 11.06 13.15
C ALA A 29 13.02 9.96 12.07
N ILE A 30 14.10 9.72 11.32
CA ILE A 30 14.20 8.61 10.36
C ILE A 30 14.12 7.27 11.09
N ASP A 31 14.91 7.08 12.16
CA ASP A 31 14.90 5.85 12.95
C ASP A 31 13.50 5.59 13.54
N LYS A 32 12.82 6.65 14.02
CA LYS A 32 11.47 6.55 14.56
C LYS A 32 10.43 6.23 13.48
N ALA A 33 10.59 6.76 12.27
CA ALA A 33 9.74 6.40 11.14
C ALA A 33 9.85 4.91 10.84
N ALA A 34 11.08 4.37 10.80
CA ALA A 34 11.30 2.95 10.57
C ALA A 34 10.62 2.05 11.62
N GLU A 35 10.56 2.46 12.90
CA GLU A 35 9.79 1.75 13.92
C GLU A 35 8.28 1.72 13.61
N PHE A 36 7.71 2.83 13.15
CA PHE A 36 6.32 2.88 12.74
C PHE A 36 6.07 1.99 11.52
N GLU A 37 6.95 2.03 10.54
CA GLU A 37 6.87 1.23 9.31
C GLU A 37 6.90 -0.27 9.58
N VAL A 38 7.82 -0.75 10.42
CA VAL A 38 7.87 -2.17 10.85
C VAL A 38 6.57 -2.59 11.54
N ALA A 39 5.88 -1.65 12.20
CA ALA A 39 4.58 -1.88 12.82
C ALA A 39 3.38 -1.73 11.86
N GLY A 40 3.60 -1.45 10.56
CA GLY A 40 2.56 -1.18 9.56
C GLY A 40 1.87 0.19 9.73
N LYS A 41 2.44 1.09 10.52
CA LYS A 41 1.90 2.41 10.87
C LYS A 41 2.39 3.50 9.92
N TRP A 42 2.09 3.33 8.64
CA TRP A 42 2.59 4.18 7.56
C TRP A 42 2.14 5.64 7.70
N ILE A 43 0.89 5.88 8.13
CA ILE A 43 0.37 7.23 8.32
C ILE A 43 1.04 7.93 9.52
N GLU A 44 1.37 7.19 10.58
CA GLU A 44 2.13 7.73 11.71
C GLU A 44 3.57 8.05 11.34
N ALA A 45 4.23 7.20 10.52
CA ALA A 45 5.56 7.49 9.98
C ALA A 45 5.54 8.80 9.15
N TYR A 46 4.51 8.99 8.33
CA TYR A 46 4.34 10.23 7.56
C TYR A 46 4.11 11.45 8.46
N ILE A 47 3.06 11.45 9.29
CA ILE A 47 2.63 12.64 10.05
C ILE A 47 3.67 13.03 11.10
N ASN A 48 4.26 12.06 11.80
CA ASN A 48 5.16 12.36 12.91
C ASN A 48 6.61 12.62 12.47
N CYS A 49 7.02 12.14 11.30
CA CYS A 49 8.41 12.21 10.86
C CYS A 49 8.54 12.87 9.48
N TYR A 50 8.11 12.22 8.40
CA TYR A 50 8.42 12.65 7.05
C TYR A 50 7.75 13.96 6.62
N TYR A 51 6.58 14.29 7.17
CA TYR A 51 5.98 15.62 7.01
C TYR A 51 6.93 16.73 7.49
N TRP A 52 7.57 16.52 8.65
CA TRP A 52 8.49 17.49 9.24
C TRP A 52 9.88 17.45 8.59
N LEU A 53 10.38 16.28 8.20
CA LEU A 53 11.64 16.16 7.45
C LEU A 53 11.57 16.97 6.15
N ARG A 54 10.48 16.83 5.39
CA ARG A 54 10.22 17.62 4.17
C ARG A 54 10.13 19.12 4.46
N ALA A 55 9.54 19.52 5.59
CA ALA A 55 9.46 20.93 5.98
C ALA A 55 10.82 21.53 6.39
N ILE A 56 11.70 20.71 6.99
CA ILE A 56 13.03 21.12 7.43
C ILE A 56 14.03 21.16 6.27
N ASP A 57 14.00 20.18 5.36
CA ASP A 57 14.85 20.13 4.18
C ASP A 57 14.05 19.89 2.90
N PRO A 58 13.39 20.93 2.34
CA PRO A 58 12.55 20.77 1.15
C PRO A 58 13.33 20.50 -0.15
N LYS A 59 14.67 20.68 -0.14
CA LYS A 59 15.52 20.41 -1.31
C LYS A 59 15.96 18.93 -1.36
N ASN A 60 15.66 18.16 -0.30
CA ASN A 60 15.94 16.74 -0.26
C ASN A 60 14.78 15.96 -0.88
N GLU A 61 14.94 15.63 -2.16
CA GLU A 61 13.96 14.84 -2.92
C GLU A 61 13.70 13.47 -2.27
N GLY A 62 14.71 12.88 -1.62
CA GLY A 62 14.54 11.62 -0.89
C GLY A 62 13.49 11.71 0.22
N TYR A 63 13.32 12.87 0.88
CA TYR A 63 12.26 13.05 1.87
C TYR A 63 10.88 13.23 1.25
N SER A 64 10.76 13.93 0.12
CA SER A 64 9.47 14.08 -0.56
C SER A 64 9.00 12.76 -1.16
N ASP A 65 9.88 12.06 -1.86
CA ASP A 65 9.57 10.82 -2.56
C ASP A 65 9.16 9.74 -1.57
N TYR A 66 9.89 9.63 -0.46
CA TYR A 66 9.57 8.65 0.58
C TYR A 66 8.30 9.03 1.35
N ALA A 67 8.02 10.32 1.56
CA ALA A 67 6.76 10.76 2.16
C ALA A 67 5.55 10.38 1.30
N GLU A 68 5.67 10.50 -0.03
CA GLU A 68 4.64 10.06 -0.98
C GLU A 68 4.47 8.54 -0.93
N GLN A 69 5.58 7.78 -0.90
CA GLN A 69 5.53 6.33 -0.76
C GLN A 69 4.81 5.89 0.53
N LEU A 70 5.04 6.56 1.67
CA LEU A 70 4.34 6.29 2.93
C LEU A 70 2.83 6.52 2.83
N LEU A 71 2.42 7.59 2.13
CA LEU A 71 1.01 7.88 1.88
C LEU A 71 0.36 6.83 0.97
N ASP A 72 1.08 6.37 -0.05
CA ASP A 72 0.61 5.28 -0.90
C ASP A 72 0.43 3.97 -0.12
N LYS A 73 1.40 3.60 0.73
CA LYS A 73 1.28 2.44 1.62
C LYS A 73 0.10 2.59 2.58
N ALA A 74 -0.10 3.76 3.17
CA ALA A 74 -1.24 4.04 4.04
C ALA A 74 -2.59 3.91 3.30
N ALA A 75 -2.67 4.44 2.07
CA ALA A 75 -3.87 4.34 1.24
C ALA A 75 -4.16 2.88 0.84
N ILE A 76 -3.12 2.11 0.50
CA ILE A 76 -3.26 0.68 0.22
C ILE A 76 -3.73 -0.06 1.47
N ALA A 77 -3.09 0.14 2.63
CA ALA A 77 -3.49 -0.48 3.89
C ALA A 77 -4.97 -0.21 4.19
N ALA A 78 -5.39 1.05 4.10
CA ALA A 78 -6.79 1.41 4.29
C ALA A 78 -7.74 0.72 3.28
N SER A 79 -7.29 0.46 2.04
CA SER A 79 -8.09 -0.22 1.02
C SER A 79 -8.26 -1.73 1.27
N VAL A 80 -7.34 -2.37 1.99
CA VAL A 80 -7.38 -3.81 2.26
C VAL A 80 -7.82 -4.17 3.69
N GLU A 81 -7.84 -3.19 4.59
CA GLU A 81 -8.31 -3.32 5.98
C GLU A 81 -9.79 -3.01 6.12
N ASP A 82 -10.53 -3.84 6.85
CA ASP A 82 -11.92 -3.59 7.20
C ASP A 82 -12.05 -2.30 8.02
N ASN A 83 -13.16 -1.59 7.82
CA ASN A 83 -13.49 -0.39 8.57
C ASN A 83 -14.93 -0.47 9.12
N PRO A 84 -15.32 0.42 10.04
CA PRO A 84 -16.65 0.35 10.66
C PRO A 84 -17.85 0.51 9.72
N CYS A 85 -17.63 1.03 8.50
CA CYS A 85 -18.68 1.29 7.52
C CYS A 85 -18.83 0.16 6.50
N GLU A 86 -17.73 -0.52 6.15
CA GLU A 86 -17.69 -1.60 5.17
C GLU A 86 -16.46 -2.50 5.39
N THR A 87 -16.64 -3.78 5.09
CA THR A 87 -15.55 -4.77 5.00
C THR A 87 -14.82 -4.65 3.65
N ARG A 88 -13.60 -5.19 3.56
CA ARG A 88 -12.88 -5.38 2.29
C ARG A 88 -13.68 -6.24 1.33
N GLU A 89 -14.31 -7.29 1.83
CA GLU A 89 -15.12 -8.21 1.04
C GLU A 89 -16.26 -7.41 0.39
N GLU A 90 -16.97 -6.58 1.15
CA GLU A 90 -18.02 -5.73 0.61
C GLU A 90 -17.51 -4.71 -0.41
N ARG A 91 -16.31 -4.15 -0.23
CA ARG A 91 -15.70 -3.19 -1.17
C ARG A 91 -15.33 -3.80 -2.52
N PHE A 92 -14.78 -5.01 -2.50
CA PHE A 92 -14.28 -5.67 -3.70
C PHE A 92 -15.30 -6.63 -4.32
N ARG A 93 -16.39 -6.95 -3.61
CA ARG A 93 -17.45 -7.83 -4.10
C ARG A 93 -17.98 -7.37 -5.46
N GLY A 94 -17.83 -8.24 -6.44
CA GLY A 94 -18.35 -8.03 -7.78
C GLY A 94 -17.49 -7.12 -8.67
N VAL A 95 -16.34 -6.65 -8.17
CA VAL A 95 -15.30 -6.08 -9.02
C VAL A 95 -14.75 -7.20 -9.91
N LYS A 96 -14.65 -6.91 -11.21
CA LYS A 96 -14.23 -7.89 -12.22
C LYS A 96 -13.26 -7.24 -13.18
N LYS A 97 -12.27 -7.98 -13.65
CA LYS A 97 -11.27 -7.50 -14.61
C LYS A 97 -11.89 -6.92 -15.88
N GLU A 98 -13.04 -7.43 -16.33
CA GLU A 98 -13.73 -6.91 -17.51
C GLU A 98 -14.23 -5.47 -17.31
N MET A 99 -14.54 -5.06 -16.08
CA MET A 99 -14.91 -3.68 -15.77
C MET A 99 -13.72 -2.75 -16.03
N PHE A 100 -12.52 -3.13 -15.56
CA PHE A 100 -11.30 -2.37 -15.82
C PHE A 100 -10.99 -2.28 -17.32
N ILE A 101 -11.02 -3.41 -18.04
CA ILE A 101 -10.75 -3.44 -19.48
C ILE A 101 -11.74 -2.54 -20.24
N ARG A 102 -13.04 -2.57 -19.89
CA ARG A 102 -14.05 -1.69 -20.50
C ARG A 102 -13.75 -0.23 -20.23
N THR A 103 -13.33 0.12 -19.02
CA THR A 103 -12.93 1.49 -18.67
C THR A 103 -11.72 1.95 -19.49
N ILE A 104 -10.70 1.11 -19.65
CA ILE A 104 -9.52 1.44 -20.46
C ILE A 104 -9.91 1.67 -21.93
N ILE A 105 -10.78 0.82 -22.49
CA ILE A 105 -11.29 1.00 -23.85
C ILE A 105 -12.09 2.31 -23.97
N TYR A 106 -12.92 2.63 -22.98
CA TYR A 106 -13.70 3.86 -22.97
C TYR A 106 -12.81 5.10 -22.90
N LEU A 107 -11.80 5.11 -22.02
CA LEU A 107 -10.84 6.21 -21.91
C LEU A 107 -10.07 6.41 -23.22
N ASP A 108 -9.59 5.32 -23.85
CA ASP A 108 -8.88 5.39 -25.13
C ASP A 108 -9.72 6.02 -26.26
N LEU A 109 -11.04 5.77 -26.26
CA LEU A 109 -11.95 6.24 -27.30
C LEU A 109 -12.48 7.67 -27.07
N HIS A 110 -12.66 8.06 -25.81
CA HIS A 110 -13.42 9.25 -25.44
C HIS A 110 -12.61 10.33 -24.74
N TYR A 111 -11.39 10.04 -24.30
CA TYR A 111 -10.56 11.04 -23.64
C TYR A 111 -9.93 11.99 -24.66
N VAL A 112 -9.90 13.28 -24.33
CA VAL A 112 -9.41 14.33 -25.24
C VAL A 112 -7.91 14.23 -25.44
N SER A 113 -7.18 13.82 -24.40
CA SER A 113 -5.73 13.61 -24.44
C SER A 113 -5.42 12.14 -24.68
N VAL A 114 -4.32 11.86 -25.39
CA VAL A 114 -3.80 10.50 -25.50
C VAL A 114 -3.40 10.04 -24.10
N VAL A 115 -3.86 8.85 -23.71
CA VAL A 115 -3.51 8.23 -22.43
C VAL A 115 -2.05 7.78 -22.45
N ASP A 116 -1.26 8.18 -21.46
CA ASP A 116 0.11 7.69 -21.28
C ASP A 116 0.09 6.30 -20.64
N TYR A 117 0.00 5.28 -21.49
CA TYR A 117 -0.01 3.89 -21.07
C TYR A 117 1.30 3.44 -20.43
N THR A 118 2.43 4.08 -20.74
CA THR A 118 3.73 3.79 -20.14
C THR A 118 3.72 4.20 -18.67
N GLN A 119 3.35 5.46 -18.39
CA GLN A 119 3.30 5.97 -17.03
C GLN A 119 2.27 5.19 -16.20
N MET A 120 1.11 4.89 -16.78
CA MET A 120 0.07 4.15 -16.10
C MET A 120 0.51 2.71 -15.77
N ALA A 121 1.23 2.02 -16.67
CA ALA A 121 1.82 0.71 -16.37
C ALA A 121 2.87 0.78 -15.26
N ARG A 122 3.79 1.75 -15.34
CA ARG A 122 4.84 1.97 -14.34
C ARG A 122 4.24 2.18 -12.95
N GLN A 123 3.29 3.10 -12.83
CA GLN A 123 2.62 3.41 -11.56
C GLN A 123 1.82 2.21 -11.03
N ALA A 124 1.11 1.47 -11.90
CA ALA A 124 0.37 0.29 -11.49
C ALA A 124 1.30 -0.80 -10.92
N ILE A 125 2.42 -1.09 -11.60
CA ILE A 125 3.39 -2.09 -11.13
C ILE A 125 4.03 -1.67 -9.82
N GLU A 126 4.44 -0.41 -9.68
CA GLU A 126 4.99 0.11 -8.41
C GLU A 126 3.96 0.01 -7.28
N ARG A 127 2.69 0.32 -7.56
CA ARG A 127 1.61 0.15 -6.58
C ARG A 127 1.43 -1.31 -6.16
N CYS A 128 1.57 -2.27 -7.09
CA CYS A 128 1.56 -3.70 -6.76
C CYS A 128 2.74 -4.13 -5.87
N LYS A 129 3.94 -3.53 -6.06
CA LYS A 129 5.08 -3.79 -5.17
C LYS A 129 4.79 -3.31 -3.75
N LEU A 130 4.23 -2.10 -3.60
CA LEU A 130 3.80 -1.56 -2.31
C LEU A 130 2.69 -2.39 -1.67
N LEU A 131 1.76 -2.94 -2.46
CA LEU A 131 0.75 -3.87 -1.97
C LEU A 131 1.38 -5.11 -1.32
N GLY A 132 2.40 -5.69 -1.97
CA GLY A 132 3.15 -6.82 -1.40
C GLY A 132 3.82 -6.48 -0.07
N GLU A 133 4.40 -5.28 0.06
CA GLU A 133 4.97 -4.80 1.32
C GLU A 133 3.91 -4.64 2.41
N VAL A 134 2.81 -3.95 2.11
CA VAL A 134 1.72 -3.70 3.08
C VAL A 134 1.13 -5.01 3.59
N VAL A 135 0.84 -5.94 2.68
CA VAL A 135 0.31 -7.25 3.03
C VAL A 135 1.31 -8.07 3.85
N GLY A 136 2.61 -7.99 3.54
CA GLY A 136 3.65 -8.70 4.27
C GLY A 136 3.95 -8.15 5.66
N THR A 137 3.75 -6.85 5.88
CA THR A 137 4.02 -6.19 7.17
C THR A 137 2.84 -6.19 8.13
N SER A 138 1.60 -6.24 7.62
CA SER A 138 0.43 -6.11 8.46
C SER A 138 0.25 -7.34 9.37
N SER A 139 0.73 -7.20 10.60
CA SER A 139 0.56 -8.13 11.72
C SER A 139 -0.91 -8.47 12.03
N ARG A 140 -1.85 -7.66 11.54
CA ARG A 140 -3.30 -7.88 11.69
C ARG A 140 -3.82 -9.00 10.79
N PHE A 141 -3.21 -9.26 9.63
CA PHE A 141 -3.54 -10.44 8.82
C PHE A 141 -3.09 -11.75 9.50
N SER A 142 -2.10 -11.68 10.39
CA SER A 142 -1.66 -12.84 11.18
C SER A 142 -2.53 -13.07 12.43
N GLN A 143 -3.32 -12.09 12.88
CA GLN A 143 -4.04 -12.13 14.16
C GLN A 143 -5.40 -12.82 14.14
N ASP A 144 -5.99 -13.08 12.96
CA ASP A 144 -7.23 -13.88 12.85
C ASP A 144 -7.04 -15.38 13.21
N SER A 145 -5.81 -15.80 13.54
CA SER A 145 -5.49 -17.16 13.95
C SER A 145 -5.33 -17.36 15.47
N ARG A 146 -5.59 -16.33 16.30
CA ARG A 146 -5.41 -16.42 17.77
C ARG A 146 -6.58 -15.86 18.58
N SER A 147 -7.79 -16.34 18.29
CA SER A 147 -8.91 -16.26 19.25
C SER A 147 -9.49 -17.65 19.55
N GLU A 148 -8.63 -18.60 19.90
CA GLU A 148 -8.97 -19.74 20.74
C GLU A 148 -7.99 -19.77 21.90
N ASP A 149 -8.23 -18.94 22.93
CA ASP A 149 -7.88 -19.26 24.33
C ASP A 149 -8.24 -18.08 25.25
N THR A 150 -9.51 -18.01 25.65
CA THR A 150 -9.86 -17.64 27.03
C THR A 150 -11.10 -18.41 27.46
N ALA A 151 -10.98 -19.73 27.53
CA ALA A 151 -11.82 -20.54 28.39
C ALA A 151 -11.42 -20.31 29.85
N SER A 152 -12.02 -19.30 30.52
CA SER A 152 -12.28 -19.31 31.98
C SER A 152 -12.94 -18.01 32.42
N LYS A 153 -14.28 -18.01 32.41
CA LYS A 153 -15.14 -17.52 33.51
C LYS A 153 -16.58 -17.86 33.16
N LYS A 154 -17.01 -19.04 33.61
CA LYS A 154 -18.38 -19.51 33.54
C LYS A 154 -18.99 -19.32 34.92
N THR A 155 -19.72 -18.22 35.14
CA THR A 155 -20.77 -18.17 36.18
C THR A 155 -21.83 -17.12 35.80
N GLU A 156 -22.96 -17.65 35.32
CA GLU A 156 -24.34 -17.22 35.55
C GLU A 156 -24.75 -15.76 35.27
N LEU A 157 -25.50 -15.54 34.18
CA LEU A 157 -26.93 -15.21 34.28
C LEU A 157 -27.64 -15.43 32.94
N GLU A 158 -28.85 -15.96 33.03
CA GLU A 158 -29.68 -16.52 31.96
C GLU A 158 -30.30 -15.50 30.99
N VAL A 159 -30.81 -16.07 29.89
CA VAL A 159 -31.85 -15.60 28.97
C VAL A 159 -31.37 -14.79 27.76
N LEU A 160 -31.36 -15.41 26.57
CA LEU A 160 -31.97 -14.90 25.32
C LEU A 160 -31.80 -15.86 24.11
N ASP A 161 -32.95 -16.42 23.70
CA ASP A 161 -33.45 -16.68 22.34
C ASP A 161 -32.64 -17.54 21.33
N GLU A 162 -33.30 -18.58 20.79
CA GLU A 162 -32.83 -19.49 19.71
C GLU A 162 -32.42 -18.75 18.42
N LYS A 163 -32.77 -17.47 18.30
CA LYS A 163 -32.41 -16.58 17.19
C LYS A 163 -30.92 -16.17 17.17
N THR A 164 -30.20 -16.33 18.29
CA THR A 164 -28.76 -16.01 18.37
C THR A 164 -27.85 -17.09 17.77
N LEU A 165 -28.32 -18.34 17.65
CA LEU A 165 -27.57 -19.44 17.01
C LEU A 165 -27.43 -19.27 15.49
N GLY A 166 -28.38 -18.57 14.85
CA GLY A 166 -28.29 -18.24 13.42
C GLY A 166 -27.41 -17.04 13.09
N LEU A 167 -27.06 -16.19 14.07
CA LEU A 167 -26.15 -15.06 13.87
C LEU A 167 -24.68 -15.46 14.04
N SER A 168 -24.37 -16.43 14.90
CA SER A 168 -23.00 -16.92 15.07
C SER A 168 -22.50 -17.68 13.84
N GLU A 169 -23.40 -18.42 13.17
CA GLU A 169 -23.08 -19.18 11.94
C GLU A 169 -22.98 -18.26 10.70
N PHE A 170 -23.62 -17.09 10.74
CA PHE A 170 -23.54 -16.08 9.67
C PHE A 170 -22.30 -15.18 9.78
N LEU A 171 -21.70 -15.06 10.98
CA LEU A 171 -20.48 -14.29 11.22
C LEU A 171 -19.20 -15.13 11.08
N SER A 172 -19.33 -16.44 10.88
CA SER A 172 -18.20 -17.38 10.77
C SER A 172 -17.69 -17.65 9.34
N GLU A 173 -18.30 -17.04 8.32
CA GLU A 173 -17.79 -17.09 6.92
C GLU A 173 -16.91 -15.88 6.55
N GLN A 174 -16.34 -15.17 7.53
CA GLN A 174 -15.22 -14.28 7.24
C GLN A 174 -13.97 -15.12 7.01
N GLY A 175 -13.68 -15.43 5.74
CA GLY A 175 -12.46 -16.11 5.35
C GLY A 175 -11.25 -15.36 5.91
N SER A 176 -10.57 -15.99 6.88
CA SER A 176 -9.34 -15.46 7.44
C SER A 176 -8.31 -15.37 6.32
N PHE A 177 -7.89 -14.15 6.00
CA PHE A 177 -6.85 -13.95 5.00
C PHE A 177 -5.52 -14.21 5.67
N LEU A 178 -4.90 -15.33 5.29
CA LEU A 178 -3.55 -15.63 5.69
C LEU A 178 -2.61 -14.80 4.80
N PRO A 179 -1.75 -13.95 5.39
CA PRO A 179 -0.80 -13.19 4.59
C PRO A 179 0.13 -14.16 3.85
N PRO A 180 0.50 -13.88 2.59
CA PRO A 180 1.36 -14.76 1.83
C PRO A 180 2.73 -14.90 2.49
N GLU A 181 3.36 -16.07 2.32
CA GLU A 181 4.71 -16.31 2.84
C GLU A 181 5.70 -15.26 2.32
N SER A 182 6.64 -14.85 3.17
CA SER A 182 7.65 -13.83 2.82
C SER A 182 8.47 -14.19 1.56
N THR A 183 8.74 -15.48 1.34
CA THR A 183 9.40 -15.99 0.13
C THR A 183 8.57 -15.80 -1.14
N LYS A 184 7.25 -15.99 -1.06
CA LYS A 184 6.30 -15.74 -2.15
C LYS A 184 6.19 -14.25 -2.46
N LEU A 185 6.10 -13.40 -1.43
CA LEU A 185 6.11 -11.94 -1.59
C LEU A 185 7.40 -11.43 -2.23
N ALA A 186 8.55 -11.98 -1.84
CA ALA A 186 9.84 -11.64 -2.44
C ALA A 186 9.89 -12.05 -3.93
N ALA A 187 9.46 -13.28 -4.25
CA ALA A 187 9.40 -13.76 -5.63
C ALA A 187 8.45 -12.93 -6.50
N TRP A 188 7.31 -12.50 -5.93
CA TRP A 188 6.37 -11.61 -6.58
C TRP A 188 7.01 -10.25 -6.89
N SER A 189 7.63 -9.61 -5.89
CA SER A 189 8.28 -8.31 -6.05
C SER A 189 9.38 -8.33 -7.12
N VAL A 190 10.21 -9.38 -7.14
CA VAL A 190 11.24 -9.57 -8.19
C VAL A 190 10.60 -9.71 -9.57
N SER A 191 9.51 -10.47 -9.68
CA SER A 191 8.82 -10.69 -10.95
C SER A 191 8.12 -9.42 -11.46
N LEU A 192 7.58 -8.59 -10.56
CA LEU A 192 7.06 -7.26 -10.88
C LEU A 192 8.17 -6.34 -11.37
N GLY A 193 9.37 -6.40 -10.78
CA GLY A 193 10.55 -5.69 -11.27
C GLY A 193 10.89 -6.05 -12.72
N GLY A 194 10.89 -7.34 -13.05
CA GLY A 194 11.11 -7.78 -14.44
C GLY A 194 10.01 -7.33 -15.41
N LEU A 195 8.76 -7.18 -14.96
CA LEU A 195 7.70 -6.59 -15.78
C LEU A 195 7.93 -5.08 -15.99
N LEU A 196 8.40 -4.37 -14.96
CA LEU A 196 8.74 -2.95 -15.03
C LEU A 196 9.86 -2.69 -16.04
N ASP A 197 10.95 -3.45 -15.95
CA ASP A 197 12.06 -3.39 -16.90
C ASP A 197 11.57 -3.63 -18.35
N GLY A 198 10.63 -4.58 -18.50
CA GLY A 198 9.99 -4.86 -19.78
C GLY A 198 9.13 -3.72 -20.32
N VAL A 199 8.43 -2.97 -19.45
CA VAL A 199 7.67 -1.77 -19.82
C VAL A 199 8.63 -0.69 -20.30
N GLU A 200 9.72 -0.44 -19.56
CA GLU A 200 10.71 0.59 -19.90
C GLU A 200 11.36 0.29 -21.24
N PHE A 201 11.83 -0.95 -21.42
CA PHE A 201 12.42 -1.39 -22.68
C PHE A 201 11.46 -1.25 -23.87
N ALA A 202 10.18 -1.60 -23.70
CA ALA A 202 9.18 -1.46 -24.74
C ALA A 202 8.82 0.02 -25.02
N SER A 203 8.85 0.87 -24.01
CA SER A 203 8.58 2.31 -24.14
C SER A 203 9.66 3.05 -24.92
N ASP A 204 10.92 2.65 -24.79
CA ASP A 204 12.05 3.18 -25.55
C ASP A 204 12.13 2.62 -26.99
N GLY A 205 11.29 1.63 -27.31
CA GLY A 205 11.23 1.01 -28.62
C GLY A 205 10.61 1.90 -29.71
N PRO A 206 10.89 1.63 -30.99
CA PRO A 206 10.42 2.44 -32.12
C PRO A 206 8.90 2.46 -32.30
N THR A 207 8.19 1.48 -31.72
CA THR A 207 6.72 1.39 -31.75
C THR A 207 6.07 2.05 -30.53
N GLY A 208 6.84 2.44 -29.52
CA GLY A 208 6.36 2.89 -28.22
C GLY A 208 5.55 1.85 -27.46
N PHE A 209 4.98 2.28 -26.33
CA PHE A 209 4.13 1.47 -25.46
C PHE A 209 2.67 1.94 -25.54
N ASP A 210 1.82 1.12 -26.15
CA ASP A 210 0.42 1.44 -26.42
C ASP A 210 -0.57 0.70 -25.49
N LYS A 211 -1.87 0.93 -25.68
CA LYS A 211 -2.96 0.24 -24.97
C LYS A 211 -2.84 -1.28 -24.99
N ARG A 212 -2.43 -1.88 -26.13
CA ARG A 212 -2.34 -3.34 -26.24
C ARG A 212 -1.24 -3.87 -25.35
N ASN A 213 -0.08 -3.20 -25.35
CA ASN A 213 1.02 -3.53 -24.45
C ASN A 213 0.59 -3.40 -22.99
N PHE A 214 -0.13 -2.33 -22.63
CA PHE A 214 -0.68 -2.13 -21.30
C PHE A 214 -1.58 -3.28 -20.85
N LEU A 215 -2.55 -3.70 -21.69
CA LEU A 215 -3.46 -4.80 -21.35
C LEU A 215 -2.73 -6.15 -21.24
N VAL A 216 -1.66 -6.36 -22.00
CA VAL A 216 -0.80 -7.55 -21.85
C VAL A 216 -0.08 -7.53 -20.51
N VAL A 217 0.45 -6.38 -20.08
CA VAL A 217 1.07 -6.23 -18.76
C VAL A 217 0.06 -6.47 -17.64
N PHE A 218 -1.14 -5.90 -17.76
CA PHE A 218 -2.23 -6.13 -16.80
C PHE A 218 -2.55 -7.63 -16.63
N GLU A 219 -2.74 -8.37 -17.72
CA GLU A 219 -2.98 -9.81 -17.66
C GLU A 219 -1.79 -10.60 -17.10
N ARG A 220 -0.55 -10.13 -17.31
CA ARG A 220 0.64 -10.75 -16.69
C ARG A 220 0.69 -10.52 -15.18
N VAL A 221 0.32 -9.33 -14.70
CA VAL A 221 0.25 -9.02 -13.27
C VAL A 221 -0.79 -9.92 -12.58
N LEU A 222 -1.99 -10.08 -13.17
CA LEU A 222 -3.01 -10.99 -12.61
C LEU A 222 -2.53 -12.44 -12.55
N LYS A 223 -1.94 -12.95 -13.64
CA LYS A 223 -1.38 -14.31 -13.65
C LYS A 223 -0.24 -14.50 -12.66
N LEU A 224 0.57 -13.46 -12.47
CA LEU A 224 1.65 -13.47 -11.50
C LEU A 224 1.12 -13.55 -10.07
N ASN A 225 0.06 -12.79 -9.75
CA ASN A 225 -0.63 -12.88 -8.47
C ASN A 225 -1.09 -14.32 -8.19
N ASP A 226 -1.83 -14.93 -9.12
CA ASP A 226 -2.37 -16.30 -8.99
C ASP A 226 -1.28 -17.35 -8.79
N ALA A 227 -0.14 -17.16 -9.46
CA ALA A 227 0.97 -18.11 -9.42
C ALA A 227 1.85 -17.97 -8.17
N THR A 228 1.78 -16.84 -7.45
CA THR A 228 2.74 -16.54 -6.38
C THR A 228 2.07 -16.37 -5.03
N VAL A 229 1.30 -15.30 -4.88
CA VAL A 229 0.84 -14.77 -3.60
C VAL A 229 -0.64 -14.98 -3.36
N ASP A 230 -1.39 -15.29 -4.43
CA ASP A 230 -2.82 -15.60 -4.38
C ASP A 230 -3.60 -14.54 -3.58
N LEU A 231 -3.27 -13.26 -3.79
CA LEU A 231 -4.10 -12.20 -3.22
C LEU A 231 -5.47 -12.22 -3.90
N PRO A 232 -6.53 -11.80 -3.21
CA PRO A 232 -7.83 -11.60 -3.83
C PRO A 232 -7.69 -10.83 -5.15
N GLN A 233 -8.25 -11.39 -6.23
CA GLN A 233 -8.27 -10.75 -7.55
C GLN A 233 -9.33 -9.65 -7.67
N GLU A 234 -10.14 -9.51 -6.62
CA GLU A 234 -11.31 -8.66 -6.51
C GLU A 234 -10.90 -7.19 -6.33
#